data_AF-A0AAV4ZVR9-F1
#
_entry.id   AF-A0AAV4ZVR9-F1
#
_cell.length_a   1.000
_cell.length_b   1.000
_cell.length_c   1.000
_cell.angle_alpha   90.00
_cell.angle_beta   90.00
_cell.angle_gamma   90.00
#
_symmetry.space_group_name_H-M   'P 1'
#
loop_
_entity.id
_entity.type
_entity.pdbx_description
1 polymer ?
#
loop_
_entity_poly.entity_id
_entity_poly.type
_entity_poly.pdbx_seq_one_letter_code
_entity_poly.pdbx_strand_id
1 'polypeptide(L)'
;MPKAVKSQDLDMRGFALGLWPEGGDRGVDETRLTPGPRRHVLAMQEAGWLERDDGKLRLNEKGREAVAALLPETLPKLTDAQHDLLLDVVEGRSAGSDLAYPPVIKLLAYGLATARAQRFAGITLKPTDRAREWYASLVPDPVEDAPGQSPRAP
;
A
#
# COMPACT_ATOMS: atom_id res chain seq x y z
N MET A 1 -7.73 -21.83 -15.98
CA MET A 1 -7.42 -21.33 -14.62
C MET A 1 -6.38 -20.21 -14.72
N PRO A 2 -6.71 -18.96 -14.32
CA PRO A 2 -5.70 -17.88 -14.26
C PRO A 2 -5.74 -17.01 -12.97
N LYS A 3 -6.30 -17.51 -11.85
CA LYS A 3 -6.42 -16.70 -10.61
C LYS A 3 -5.11 -16.54 -9.83
N ALA A 4 -4.22 -17.53 -9.87
CA ALA A 4 -2.99 -17.53 -9.07
C ALA A 4 -1.94 -16.53 -9.56
N VAL A 5 -1.76 -16.42 -10.88
CA VAL A 5 -0.76 -15.52 -11.50
C VAL A 5 -1.05 -14.05 -11.18
N LYS A 6 -2.32 -13.62 -11.25
CA LYS A 6 -2.73 -12.24 -10.96
C LYS A 6 -2.51 -11.82 -9.50
N SER A 7 -2.64 -12.74 -8.54
CA SER A 7 -2.43 -12.41 -7.12
C SER A 7 -0.96 -12.20 -6.80
N GLN A 8 -0.09 -13.01 -7.41
CA GLN A 8 1.35 -12.93 -7.19
C GLN A 8 1.95 -11.64 -7.77
N ASP A 9 1.52 -11.24 -8.97
CA ASP A 9 1.94 -9.98 -9.58
C ASP A 9 1.55 -8.77 -8.73
N LEU A 10 0.36 -8.81 -8.12
CA LEU A 10 -0.15 -7.74 -7.28
C LEU A 10 0.64 -7.63 -5.96
N ASP A 11 0.96 -8.76 -5.33
CA ASP A 11 1.77 -8.79 -4.11
C ASP A 11 3.21 -8.33 -4.38
N MET A 12 3.79 -8.71 -5.51
CA MET A 12 5.10 -8.17 -5.93
C MET A 12 5.06 -6.65 -6.09
N ARG A 13 4.02 -6.07 -6.70
CA ARG A 13 3.89 -4.62 -6.83
C ARG A 13 3.77 -3.92 -5.49
N GLY A 14 2.87 -4.39 -4.61
CA GLY A 14 2.71 -3.83 -3.27
C GLY A 14 4.01 -3.89 -2.47
N PHE A 15 4.74 -4.99 -2.60
CA PHE A 15 6.03 -5.17 -1.96
C PHE A 15 7.11 -4.21 -2.54
N ALA A 16 7.15 -4.03 -3.86
CA ALA A 16 8.06 -3.09 -4.51
C ALA A 16 7.78 -1.64 -4.09
N LEU A 17 6.51 -1.23 -4.02
CA LEU A 17 6.09 0.09 -3.51
C LEU A 17 6.52 0.31 -2.06
N GLY A 18 6.59 -0.77 -1.28
CA GLY A 18 7.10 -0.77 0.08
C GLY A 18 8.60 -0.55 0.19
N LEU A 19 9.38 -1.25 -0.64
CA LEU A 19 10.86 -1.20 -0.62
C LEU A 19 11.45 0.02 -1.32
N TRP A 20 10.82 0.48 -2.40
CA TRP A 20 11.24 1.64 -3.20
C TRP A 20 10.12 2.70 -3.25
N PRO A 21 9.79 3.32 -2.10
CA PRO A 21 8.74 4.32 -2.03
C PRO A 21 9.04 5.53 -2.92
N GLU A 22 8.00 6.02 -3.63
CA GLU A 22 7.96 7.21 -4.49
C GLU A 22 9.32 7.66 -5.05
N GLY A 23 9.89 6.87 -5.97
CA GLY A 23 11.09 7.28 -6.72
C GLY A 23 12.38 7.32 -5.90
N GLY A 24 12.44 6.58 -4.78
CA GLY A 24 13.67 6.41 -4.03
C GLY A 24 14.78 5.77 -4.87
N ASP A 25 15.78 6.56 -5.24
CA ASP A 25 17.01 6.10 -5.92
C ASP A 25 17.91 5.21 -5.04
N ARG A 26 17.57 5.07 -3.76
CA ARG A 26 18.36 4.25 -2.85
C ARG A 26 18.07 2.78 -3.11
N GLY A 27 19.10 2.07 -3.59
CA GLY A 27 19.05 0.63 -3.68
C GLY A 27 18.90 -0.05 -2.32
N VAL A 28 18.30 -1.23 -2.34
CA VAL A 28 18.07 -2.09 -1.18
C VAL A 28 19.27 -3.03 -1.00
N ASP A 29 19.77 -3.12 0.23
CA ASP A 29 20.79 -4.10 0.60
C ASP A 29 20.12 -5.46 0.88
N GLU A 30 20.28 -6.40 -0.05
CA GLU A 30 19.68 -7.74 0.02
C GLU A 30 20.06 -8.51 1.30
N THR A 31 21.26 -8.26 1.84
CA THR A 31 21.74 -8.97 3.05
C THR A 31 20.97 -8.57 4.31
N ARG A 32 20.38 -7.37 4.31
CA ARG A 32 19.58 -6.82 5.41
C ARG A 32 18.10 -7.22 5.34
N LEU A 33 17.69 -7.88 4.26
CA LEU A 33 16.32 -8.35 4.12
C LEU A 33 16.05 -9.55 5.02
N THR A 34 14.92 -9.51 5.73
CA THR A 34 14.40 -10.67 6.46
C THR A 34 13.94 -11.77 5.48
N PRO A 35 13.76 -13.03 5.92
CA PRO A 35 13.46 -14.14 5.01
C PRO A 35 12.19 -13.98 4.17
N GLY A 36 11.14 -13.35 4.69
CA GLY A 36 9.89 -13.09 3.95
C GLY A 36 10.11 -12.17 2.73
N PRO A 37 10.63 -10.95 2.93
CA PRO A 37 11.12 -10.04 1.90
C PRO A 37 11.99 -10.67 0.81
N ARG A 38 12.92 -11.57 1.15
CA ARG A 38 13.80 -12.23 0.16
C ARG A 38 13.04 -12.97 -0.94
N ARG A 39 11.93 -13.63 -0.61
CA ARG A 39 11.17 -14.40 -1.60
C ARG A 39 10.57 -13.51 -2.70
N HIS A 40 10.09 -12.32 -2.33
CA HIS A 40 9.57 -11.35 -3.29
C HIS A 40 10.69 -10.74 -4.13
N VAL A 41 11.85 -10.46 -3.52
CA VAL A 41 13.03 -9.98 -4.26
C VAL A 41 13.51 -10.99 -5.29
N LEU A 42 13.58 -12.28 -4.93
CA LEU A 42 13.93 -13.35 -5.88
C LEU A 42 12.96 -13.38 -7.06
N ALA A 43 11.64 -13.32 -6.80
CA ALA A 43 10.64 -13.28 -7.87
C ALA A 43 10.78 -12.06 -8.78
N MET A 44 11.16 -10.90 -8.23
CA MET A 44 11.43 -9.68 -9.02
C MET A 44 12.71 -9.79 -9.86
N GLN A 45 13.75 -10.47 -9.34
CA GLN A 45 14.97 -10.75 -10.09
C GLN A 45 14.68 -11.70 -11.26
N GLU A 46 13.93 -12.78 -11.02
CA GLU A 46 13.48 -13.71 -12.06
C GLU A 46 12.63 -13.01 -13.13
N ALA A 47 11.78 -12.05 -12.72
CA ALA A 47 11.01 -11.22 -13.64
C ALA A 47 11.84 -10.15 -14.38
N GLY A 48 13.11 -9.97 -14.03
CA GLY A 48 14.02 -8.98 -14.61
C GLY A 48 13.66 -7.53 -14.26
N TRP A 49 13.05 -7.29 -13.10
CA TRP A 49 12.66 -5.95 -12.63
C TRP A 49 13.78 -5.21 -11.93
N LEU A 50 14.83 -5.94 -11.50
CA LEU A 50 15.90 -5.40 -10.68
C LEU A 50 17.22 -5.37 -11.43
N GLU A 51 17.98 -4.32 -11.16
CA GLU A 51 19.39 -4.21 -11.52
C GLU A 51 20.24 -4.07 -10.25
N ARG A 52 21.52 -4.44 -10.35
CA ARG A 52 22.47 -4.32 -9.25
C ARG A 52 23.41 -3.14 -9.52
N ASP A 53 23.43 -2.20 -8.60
CA ASP A 53 24.23 -0.98 -8.64
C ASP A 53 24.90 -0.79 -7.27
N ASP A 54 26.24 -0.71 -7.27
CA ASP A 54 27.08 -0.60 -6.06
C ASP A 54 26.69 -1.58 -4.93
N GLY A 55 26.49 -2.86 -5.30
CA GLY A 55 26.11 -3.93 -4.36
C GLY A 55 24.67 -3.86 -3.83
N LYS A 56 23.86 -2.90 -4.29
CA LYS A 56 22.46 -2.72 -3.90
C LYS A 56 21.51 -3.04 -5.07
N LEU A 57 20.30 -3.47 -4.74
CA LEU A 57 19.26 -3.77 -5.71
C LEU A 57 18.36 -2.54 -5.96
N ARG A 58 18.16 -2.19 -7.22
CA ARG A 58 17.32 -1.07 -7.66
C ARG A 58 16.29 -1.56 -8.68
N LEU A 59 15.13 -0.90 -8.73
CA LEU A 59 14.18 -1.10 -9.82
C LEU A 59 14.77 -0.51 -11.11
N ASN A 60 14.92 -1.35 -12.14
CA ASN A 60 15.24 -0.89 -13.49
C ASN A 60 13.99 -0.30 -14.17
N GLU A 61 14.11 0.11 -15.43
CA GLU A 61 12.98 0.69 -16.19
C GLU A 61 11.77 -0.25 -16.25
N LYS A 62 11.98 -1.52 -16.60
CA LYS A 62 10.94 -2.55 -16.63
C LYS A 62 10.24 -2.71 -15.27
N GLY A 63 11.01 -2.70 -14.18
CA GLY A 63 10.48 -2.76 -12.83
C GLY A 63 9.64 -1.52 -12.48
N ARG A 64 10.10 -0.33 -12.84
CA ARG A 64 9.35 0.93 -12.62
C ARG A 64 8.06 0.95 -13.42
N GLU A 65 8.09 0.54 -14.69
CA GLU A 65 6.89 0.41 -15.52
C GLU A 65 5.91 -0.62 -14.95
N ALA A 66 6.40 -1.78 -14.50
CA ALA A 66 5.55 -2.82 -13.91
C ALA A 66 4.89 -2.39 -12.58
N VAL A 67 5.58 -1.55 -11.80
CA VAL A 67 5.02 -0.93 -10.59
C VAL A 67 4.01 0.17 -10.94
N ALA A 68 4.28 0.97 -11.97
CA ALA A 68 3.38 2.02 -12.44
C ALA A 68 2.14 1.47 -13.18
N ALA A 69 2.22 0.25 -13.72
CA ALA A 69 1.16 -0.37 -14.49
C ALA A 69 -0.09 -0.63 -13.64
N LEU A 70 -1.15 0.13 -13.98
CA LEU A 70 -2.55 0.08 -13.55
C LEU A 70 -2.84 -0.58 -12.18
N LEU A 71 -3.21 0.29 -11.23
CA LEU A 71 -4.01 -0.08 -10.06
C LEU A 71 -5.27 -0.82 -10.52
N PRO A 72 -5.82 -1.74 -9.69
CA PRO A 72 -7.09 -2.36 -10.03
C PRO A 72 -8.17 -1.28 -10.22
N GLU A 73 -8.87 -1.30 -11.35
CA GLU A 73 -9.92 -0.32 -11.68
C GLU A 73 -11.02 -0.30 -10.60
N THR A 74 -11.41 -1.50 -10.14
CA THR A 74 -12.34 -1.70 -9.03
C THR A 74 -11.59 -2.27 -7.82
N LEU A 75 -11.87 -1.71 -6.64
CA LEU A 75 -11.26 -2.19 -5.40
C LEU A 75 -11.81 -3.59 -5.07
N PRO A 76 -10.94 -4.58 -4.81
CA PRO A 76 -11.37 -5.86 -4.27
C PRO A 76 -11.98 -5.68 -2.88
N LYS A 77 -12.82 -6.63 -2.45
CA LYS A 77 -13.30 -6.68 -1.08
C LYS A 77 -12.11 -6.85 -0.13
N LEU A 78 -11.97 -5.91 0.81
CA LEU A 78 -10.94 -5.95 1.82
C LEU A 78 -11.32 -6.93 2.94
N THR A 79 -10.31 -7.55 3.55
CA THR A 79 -10.48 -8.32 4.79
C THR A 79 -10.60 -7.37 5.99
N ASP A 80 -11.11 -7.85 7.13
CA ASP A 80 -11.24 -7.02 8.34
C ASP A 80 -9.89 -6.42 8.76
N ALA A 81 -8.82 -7.21 8.74
CA ALA A 81 -7.46 -6.70 9.02
C ALA A 81 -6.97 -5.63 8.03
N GLN A 82 -7.44 -5.66 6.76
CA GLN A 82 -7.12 -4.63 5.77
C GLN A 82 -7.98 -3.38 5.97
N HIS A 83 -9.24 -3.55 6.37
CA HIS A 83 -10.11 -2.44 6.77
C HIS A 83 -9.53 -1.70 7.98
N ASP A 84 -9.25 -2.41 9.08
CA ASP A 84 -8.72 -1.83 10.31
C ASP A 84 -7.42 -1.05 10.05
N LEU A 85 -6.50 -1.67 9.29
CA LEU A 85 -5.26 -1.02 8.91
C LEU A 85 -5.50 0.24 8.06
N LEU A 86 -6.43 0.19 7.10
CA LEU A 86 -6.75 1.34 6.26
C LEU A 86 -7.37 2.49 7.07
N LEU A 87 -8.24 2.19 8.04
CA LEU A 87 -8.80 3.16 8.97
C LEU A 87 -7.69 3.84 9.76
N ASP A 88 -6.75 3.06 10.32
CA ASP A 88 -5.59 3.60 11.04
C ASP A 88 -4.75 4.54 10.15
N VAL A 89 -4.49 4.16 8.89
CA VAL A 89 -3.75 4.99 7.93
C VAL A 89 -4.48 6.31 7.65
N VAL A 90 -5.78 6.26 7.36
CA VAL A 90 -6.57 7.45 6.98
C VAL A 90 -6.73 8.42 8.15
N GLU A 91 -6.88 7.90 9.37
CA GLU A 91 -6.98 8.69 10.60
C GLU A 91 -5.61 9.21 11.09
N GLY A 92 -4.52 8.94 10.37
CA GLY A 92 -3.18 9.38 10.72
C GLY A 92 -2.60 8.67 11.94
N ARG A 93 -3.19 7.53 12.34
CA ARG A 93 -2.64 6.65 13.38
C ARG A 93 -1.46 5.87 12.80
N SER A 94 -0.55 5.44 13.67
CA SER A 94 0.64 4.70 13.25
C SER A 94 0.25 3.31 12.74
N ALA A 95 0.06 3.19 11.44
CA ALA A 95 -0.30 1.96 10.75
C ALA A 95 0.94 1.26 10.18
N GLY A 96 1.35 0.16 10.83
CA GLY A 96 2.30 -0.85 10.33
C GLY A 96 3.72 -0.36 9.99
N SER A 97 4.73 -0.87 10.71
CA SER A 97 6.14 -0.62 10.39
C SER A 97 6.78 -1.69 9.50
N ASP A 98 6.09 -2.81 9.25
CA ASP A 98 6.70 -4.02 8.70
C ASP A 98 6.08 -4.47 7.37
N LEU A 99 6.92 -4.52 6.33
CA LEU A 99 6.59 -5.05 5.00
C LEU A 99 6.36 -6.56 4.98
N ALA A 100 6.73 -7.29 6.04
CA ALA A 100 6.37 -8.70 6.20
C ALA A 100 4.89 -8.90 6.56
N TYR A 101 4.15 -7.84 6.94
CA TYR A 101 2.73 -7.94 7.27
C TYR A 101 1.86 -7.90 6.00
N PRO A 102 1.14 -8.99 5.64
CA PRO A 102 0.44 -9.08 4.35
C PRO A 102 -0.59 -7.98 4.07
N PRO A 103 -1.38 -7.49 5.04
CA PRO A 103 -2.30 -6.37 4.82
C PRO A 103 -1.62 -5.09 4.32
N VAL A 104 -0.39 -4.80 4.77
CA VAL A 104 0.40 -3.65 4.29
C VAL A 104 0.68 -3.78 2.79
N ILE A 105 1.18 -4.95 2.36
CA ILE A 105 1.45 -5.23 0.95
C ILE A 105 0.18 -5.04 0.11
N LYS A 106 -0.98 -5.53 0.59
CA LYS A 106 -2.25 -5.42 -0.14
C LYS A 106 -2.74 -3.98 -0.26
N LEU A 107 -2.66 -3.16 0.80
CA LEU A 107 -3.05 -1.75 0.72
C LEU A 107 -2.17 -0.97 -0.26
N LEU A 108 -0.86 -1.24 -0.28
CA LEU A 108 0.06 -0.67 -1.26
C LEU A 108 -0.31 -1.12 -2.68
N ALA A 109 -0.57 -2.41 -2.88
CA ALA A 109 -0.89 -2.98 -4.19
C ALA A 109 -2.22 -2.48 -4.76
N TYR A 110 -3.21 -2.18 -3.90
CA TYR A 110 -4.49 -1.62 -4.32
C TYR A 110 -4.44 -0.10 -4.54
N GLY A 111 -3.31 0.54 -4.23
CA GLY A 111 -3.16 2.00 -4.30
C GLY A 111 -4.01 2.73 -3.28
N LEU A 112 -4.27 2.11 -2.13
CA LEU A 112 -4.96 2.71 -0.99
C LEU A 112 -3.98 3.37 -0.02
N ALA A 113 -2.69 3.06 -0.13
CA ALA A 113 -1.64 3.74 0.61
C ALA A 113 -0.39 3.92 -0.27
N THR A 114 0.42 4.93 0.06
CA THR A 114 1.83 5.01 -0.33
C THR A 114 2.70 4.73 0.87
N ALA A 115 3.91 4.21 0.65
CA ALA A 115 4.90 4.03 1.70
C ALA A 115 5.88 5.21 1.70
N ARG A 116 6.43 5.56 2.86
CA ARG A 116 7.58 6.46 3.01
C ARG A 116 8.62 5.77 3.89
N ALA A 117 9.87 5.76 3.45
CA ALA A 117 10.97 5.21 4.23
C ALA A 117 11.20 6.01 5.52
N GLN A 118 11.41 5.31 6.64
CA GLN A 118 11.85 5.90 7.90
C GLN A 118 13.37 5.75 8.09
N ARG A 119 13.93 6.61 8.95
CA ARG A 119 15.37 6.65 9.28
C ARG A 119 15.89 5.35 9.94
N PHE A 120 15.02 4.46 10.42
CA PHE A 120 15.36 3.27 11.21
C PHE A 120 14.81 1.95 10.62
N ALA A 121 14.74 1.82 9.29
CA ALA A 121 14.36 0.61 8.55
C ALA A 121 12.88 0.19 8.60
N GLY A 122 12.00 1.01 9.18
CA GLY A 122 10.55 0.90 9.01
C GLY A 122 10.02 1.68 7.82
N ILE A 123 8.77 1.41 7.44
CA ILE A 123 7.99 2.29 6.56
C ILE A 123 6.91 3.01 7.35
N THR A 124 6.46 4.14 6.82
CA THR A 124 5.22 4.79 7.24
C THR A 124 4.26 4.78 6.07
N LEU A 125 3.04 4.32 6.30
CA LEU A 125 1.98 4.40 5.32
C LEU A 125 1.34 5.79 5.33
N LYS A 126 0.99 6.27 4.13
CA LYS A 126 0.19 7.46 3.92
C LYS A 126 -1.03 7.11 3.07
N PRO A 127 -2.22 7.64 3.38
CA PRO A 127 -3.40 7.37 2.56
C PRO A 127 -3.28 8.08 1.21
N THR A 128 -3.72 7.41 0.15
CA THR A 128 -3.93 8.03 -1.17
C THR A 128 -5.27 8.77 -1.22
N ASP A 129 -5.50 9.59 -2.24
CA ASP A 129 -6.80 10.23 -2.47
C ASP A 129 -7.91 9.18 -2.63
N ARG A 130 -7.62 8.09 -3.35
CA ARG A 130 -8.53 6.94 -3.49
C ARG A 130 -8.94 6.34 -2.12
N ALA A 131 -8.03 6.26 -1.16
CA ALA A 131 -8.35 5.78 0.18
C ALA A 131 -9.18 6.79 0.98
N ARG A 132 -8.94 8.09 0.81
CA ARG A 132 -9.75 9.14 1.44
C ARG A 132 -11.18 9.14 0.91
N GLU A 133 -11.35 9.02 -0.41
CA GLU A 133 -12.66 8.90 -1.05
C GLU A 133 -13.43 7.67 -0.56
N TRP A 134 -12.74 6.52 -0.50
CA TRP A 134 -13.32 5.31 0.06
C TRP A 134 -13.75 5.51 1.51
N TYR A 135 -12.91 6.10 2.36
CA TYR A 135 -13.24 6.35 3.76
C TYR A 135 -14.43 7.31 3.90
N ALA A 136 -14.48 8.38 3.11
CA ALA A 136 -15.60 9.32 3.09
C ALA A 136 -16.93 8.63 2.74
N SER A 137 -16.92 7.60 1.89
CA SER A 137 -18.13 6.83 1.58
C SER A 137 -18.67 5.97 2.73
N LEU A 138 -17.85 5.71 3.75
CA LEU A 138 -18.22 4.92 4.94
C LEU A 138 -18.66 5.79 6.11
N VAL A 139 -18.21 7.04 6.16
CA VAL A 139 -18.63 8.01 7.17
C VAL A 139 -19.98 8.55 6.71
N PRO A 140 -21.08 8.31 7.45
CA PRO A 140 -22.33 8.97 7.14
C PRO A 140 -22.10 10.48 7.20
N ASP A 141 -22.67 11.23 6.24
CA ASP A 141 -22.68 12.69 6.33
C ASP A 141 -23.11 13.09 7.74
N PRO A 142 -22.44 14.08 8.38
CA PRO A 142 -22.94 14.62 9.62
C PRO A 142 -24.39 15.01 9.35
N VAL A 143 -25.32 14.39 10.07
CA VAL A 143 -26.75 14.69 9.94
C VAL A 143 -26.85 16.19 10.10
N GLU A 144 -27.15 16.90 9.01
CA GLU A 144 -27.44 18.32 9.04
C GLU A 144 -28.65 18.43 9.97
N ASP A 145 -28.44 18.98 11.18
CA ASP A 145 -29.51 19.19 12.15
C ASP A 145 -30.64 19.92 11.43
N ALA A 146 -31.73 19.21 11.18
CA ALA A 146 -32.87 19.76 10.47
C ALA A 146 -33.34 21.00 11.25
N PRO A 147 -33.48 22.16 10.59
CA PRO A 147 -33.87 23.37 11.29
C PRO A 147 -35.34 23.25 11.70
N GLY A 148 -35.57 23.30 13.01
CA GLY A 148 -36.81 23.77 13.58
C GLY A 148 -37.83 22.69 13.91
N GLN A 149 -37.88 22.35 15.19
CA GLN A 149 -39.15 22.30 15.92
C GLN A 149 -38.95 23.00 17.27
N SER A 150 -39.20 24.32 17.29
CA SER A 150 -39.52 24.99 18.56
C SER A 150 -40.78 24.34 19.13
N PRO A 151 -40.80 24.00 20.44
CA PRO A 151 -42.02 23.48 21.05
C PRO A 151 -43.07 24.60 21.05
N ARG A 152 -44.15 24.41 20.30
CA ARG A 152 -45.38 25.17 20.53
C ARG A 152 -46.05 24.60 21.78
N ALA A 153 -46.16 25.40 22.82
CA ALA A 153 -47.11 25.20 23.90
C ALA A 153 -47.94 26.48 24.06
N PRO A 154 -49.28 26.42 24.00
CA PRO A 154 -50.11 27.20 24.89
C PRO A 154 -50.13 26.58 26.30
#